data_AF-A0A5Q4GS20-F1
#
_entry.id   AF-A0A5Q4GS20-F1
#
_cell.length_a   1.000
_cell.length_b   1.000
_cell.length_c   1.000
_cell.angle_alpha   90.00
_cell.angle_beta   90.00
_cell.angle_gamma   90.00
#
_symmetry.space_group_name_H-M   'P 1'
#
loop_
_entity.id
_entity.type
_entity.pdbx_description
1 polymer ?
#
loop_
_entity_poly.entity_id
_entity_poly.type
_entity_poly.pdbx_seq_one_letter_code
_entity_poly.pdbx_strand_id
1 'polypeptide(L)'
;MPFLHPRPCDSSSQNAEWDEIGQEINFEVKNMIGLRIKIVRHAIPVVPSRWLACASFAAVACIAVSVCTADDRQTVTGVVADAEGLGLADLTVSVFPAEPAAPTNQPLATTSSDAQGRFTISLPTETPLLVELQGDRGRGRVRVTPDELGQPLELVYPVRTTVVLLHDNDMHFNFNHREAFAAKLEQVRSEHEHVFLLNAGDIFVRVPERWNDPRPEYYAQQSRQMVDIMNSFGYDLMTLGNHELDYIEDLTIAALQRARFPLLSANVQITTDLLPQPKPFHVLHTSHGLSIAVLGLSIAYNREGVQRLDPIDQARKYLYLREQHPLLVGLTHLGFRTDNQLAETLGTFDVIIGGHSHTMVNPAVTVNGVLIAQAAGTGSGSPAHPDRPKYLGKVTVVLENDQVVEKSGQVFTFTAPVQTAGEG
;
A
#
# COMPACT_ATOMS: atom_id res chain seq x y z
N MET A 1 -45.50 27.23 34.89
CA MET A 1 -45.25 28.44 35.72
C MET A 1 -45.56 28.06 37.17
N PRO A 2 -44.80 28.54 38.19
CA PRO A 2 -44.02 29.77 38.16
C PRO A 2 -42.50 29.60 38.37
N PHE A 3 -41.81 30.64 37.92
CA PHE A 3 -40.41 31.00 38.18
C PHE A 3 -40.18 31.38 39.65
N LEU A 4 -38.93 31.23 40.13
CA LEU A 4 -38.18 32.26 40.89
C LEU A 4 -36.75 31.74 41.25
N HIS A 5 -35.72 32.39 40.69
CA HIS A 5 -34.35 32.50 41.24
C HIS A 5 -34.29 33.68 42.25
N PRO A 6 -33.19 34.02 43.00
CA PRO A 6 -31.77 33.55 42.98
C PRO A 6 -30.99 33.40 44.33
N ARG A 7 -29.83 32.68 44.29
CA ARG A 7 -28.52 32.86 45.01
C ARG A 7 -28.41 32.72 46.56
N PRO A 8 -27.19 32.56 47.16
CA PRO A 8 -25.84 32.26 46.61
C PRO A 8 -25.13 31.03 47.24
N CYS A 9 -24.00 30.65 46.63
CA CYS A 9 -23.03 29.67 47.14
C CYS A 9 -22.40 30.12 48.46
N ASP A 10 -22.25 29.20 49.41
CA ASP A 10 -21.32 29.33 50.52
C ASP A 10 -20.25 28.22 50.41
N SER A 11 -19.01 28.66 50.43
CA SER A 11 -17.81 27.86 50.31
C SER A 11 -17.31 27.47 51.69
N SER A 12 -17.36 26.18 52.03
CA SER A 12 -16.53 25.62 53.10
C SER A 12 -15.65 24.52 52.52
N SER A 13 -14.44 24.93 52.12
CA SER A 13 -13.31 24.06 51.87
C SER A 13 -12.85 23.45 53.19
N GLN A 14 -12.89 22.12 53.32
CA GLN A 14 -11.95 21.42 54.20
C GLN A 14 -10.74 21.00 53.36
N ASN A 15 -9.58 21.43 53.85
CA ASN A 15 -8.27 21.13 53.30
C ASN A 15 -7.98 19.63 53.45
N ALA A 16 -7.59 18.98 52.35
CA ALA A 16 -6.80 17.75 52.39
C ALA A 16 -5.47 18.06 51.70
N GLU A 17 -4.37 17.79 52.42
CA GLU A 17 -2.99 17.88 51.94
C GLU A 17 -2.75 16.84 50.84
N TRP A 18 -1.98 17.22 49.82
CA TRP A 18 -1.63 16.37 48.68
C TRP A 18 -0.16 15.98 48.78
N ASP A 19 0.09 14.73 49.10
CA ASP A 19 1.38 14.08 48.86
C ASP A 19 1.19 12.95 47.83
N GLU A 20 2.16 12.88 46.91
CA GLU A 20 2.38 11.89 45.83
C GLU A 20 1.72 12.09 44.45
N ILE A 21 2.60 12.07 43.44
CA ILE A 21 2.32 12.06 42.00
C ILE A 21 1.91 10.64 41.62
N GLY A 22 0.72 10.48 41.02
CA GLY A 22 0.36 9.28 40.26
C GLY A 22 -0.70 8.37 40.87
N GLN A 23 -1.87 8.89 41.25
CA GLN A 23 -3.07 8.06 41.44
C GLN A 23 -3.98 8.10 40.20
N GLU A 24 -4.35 6.92 39.69
CA GLU A 24 -5.55 6.73 38.88
C GLU A 24 -6.77 6.76 39.80
N ILE A 25 -7.69 7.70 39.57
CA ILE A 25 -9.00 7.71 40.22
C ILE A 25 -10.01 7.15 39.22
N ASN A 26 -10.56 5.98 39.51
CA ASN A 26 -11.68 5.41 38.77
C ASN A 26 -12.99 5.97 39.33
N PHE A 27 -13.77 6.67 38.50
CA PHE A 27 -15.14 7.04 38.83
C PHE A 27 -16.09 6.02 38.20
N GLU A 28 -17.00 5.46 39.01
CA GLU A 28 -18.11 4.66 38.50
C GLU A 28 -19.34 5.56 38.33
N VAL A 29 -19.61 5.98 37.09
CA VAL A 29 -20.82 6.73 36.74
C VAL A 29 -21.91 5.71 36.41
N LYS A 30 -22.94 5.60 37.25
CA LYS A 30 -24.11 4.78 36.93
C LYS A 30 -24.69 5.22 35.59
N ASN A 31 -24.72 4.28 34.63
CA ASN A 31 -25.22 4.36 33.25
C ASN A 31 -24.31 4.97 32.17
N MET A 32 -22.98 4.99 32.32
CA MET A 32 -22.07 5.08 31.16
C MET A 32 -20.85 4.18 31.33
N ILE A 33 -20.59 3.31 30.36
CA ILE A 33 -19.42 2.41 30.34
C ILE A 33 -18.26 3.14 29.66
N GLY A 34 -17.15 3.33 30.39
CA GLY A 34 -15.81 3.49 29.82
C GLY A 34 -15.31 4.92 29.54
N LEU A 35 -15.17 5.75 30.57
CA LEU A 35 -14.40 7.00 30.49
C LEU A 35 -12.94 6.72 30.89
N ARG A 36 -11.94 7.15 30.10
CA ARG A 36 -10.53 7.22 30.53
C ARG A 36 -10.00 8.64 30.33
N ILE A 37 -9.52 9.27 31.40
CA ILE A 37 -8.97 10.62 31.40
C ILE A 37 -7.46 10.52 31.59
N LYS A 38 -6.68 11.19 30.73
CA LYS A 38 -5.22 11.33 30.89
C LYS A 38 -4.88 12.80 31.14
N ILE A 39 -4.36 13.10 32.33
CA ILE A 39 -3.94 14.45 32.72
C ILE A 39 -2.45 14.59 32.39
N VAL A 40 -2.05 15.61 31.61
CA VAL A 40 -0.65 15.92 31.33
C VAL A 40 -0.35 17.37 31.73
N ARG A 41 0.59 17.57 32.66
CA ARG A 41 1.15 18.89 32.99
C ARG A 41 2.31 19.20 32.06
N HIS A 42 2.29 20.34 31.37
CA HIS A 42 3.47 20.87 30.69
C HIS A 42 4.26 21.79 31.63
N ALA A 43 5.58 21.60 31.71
CA ALA A 43 6.50 22.48 32.45
C ALA A 43 7.04 23.58 31.53
N ILE A 44 6.94 24.85 31.96
CA ILE A 44 7.58 25.99 31.29
C ILE A 44 8.87 26.34 32.05
N PRO A 45 10.03 26.52 31.40
CA PRO A 45 11.31 26.78 32.08
C PRO A 45 11.43 28.22 32.60
N VAL A 46 12.05 28.36 33.78
CA VAL A 46 12.28 29.62 34.51
C VAL A 46 13.63 30.24 34.15
N VAL A 47 13.71 31.56 33.97
CA VAL A 47 14.95 32.35 33.94
C VAL A 47 14.89 33.43 35.05
N PRO A 48 15.99 33.75 35.78
CA PRO A 48 15.91 34.47 37.04
C PRO A 48 16.32 35.96 36.98
N SER A 49 15.59 36.77 37.75
CA SER A 49 16.09 37.69 38.80
C SER A 49 15.70 39.18 38.74
N ARG A 50 15.14 39.60 39.89
CA ARG A 50 15.25 40.87 40.64
C ARG A 50 14.19 41.99 40.49
N TRP A 51 13.70 42.37 41.68
CA TRP A 51 12.84 43.49 42.13
C TRP A 51 11.37 43.14 42.45
N LEU A 52 11.07 43.21 43.75
CA LEU A 52 9.80 42.93 44.42
C LEU A 52 8.75 44.03 44.14
N ALA A 53 7.49 43.62 43.91
CA ALA A 53 6.34 44.00 44.75
C ALA A 53 5.06 43.24 44.33
N CYS A 54 4.44 42.55 45.29
CA CYS A 54 3.06 42.04 45.33
C CYS A 54 2.50 41.33 44.08
N ALA A 55 2.70 40.02 44.01
CA ALA A 55 2.01 39.12 43.09
C ALA A 55 1.04 38.21 43.86
N SER A 56 -0.22 38.64 44.02
CA SER A 56 -1.34 37.70 44.22
C SER A 56 -1.93 37.41 42.84
N PHE A 57 -1.29 36.53 42.08
CA PHE A 57 -1.91 35.98 40.87
C PHE A 57 -2.89 34.91 41.31
N ALA A 58 -4.18 35.26 41.32
CA ALA A 58 -5.22 34.25 41.19
C ALA A 58 -5.00 33.57 39.83
N ALA A 59 -4.42 32.38 39.84
CA ALA A 59 -4.50 31.49 38.70
C ALA A 59 -5.97 31.10 38.56
N VAL A 60 -6.70 31.83 37.71
CA VAL A 60 -7.98 31.37 37.21
C VAL A 60 -7.66 30.09 36.44
N ALA A 61 -7.89 28.94 37.06
CA ALA A 61 -8.03 27.70 36.34
C ALA A 61 -9.28 27.86 35.47
N CYS A 62 -9.09 28.31 34.23
CA CYS A 62 -10.09 28.14 33.20
C CYS A 62 -10.27 26.64 33.01
N ILE A 63 -11.24 26.07 33.71
CA ILE A 63 -11.80 24.78 33.32
C ILE A 63 -12.59 25.07 32.05
N ALA A 64 -11.92 24.98 30.90
CA ALA A 64 -12.62 24.84 29.64
C ALA A 64 -13.20 23.43 29.61
N VAL A 65 -14.37 23.25 30.22
CA VAL A 65 -15.25 22.14 29.87
C VAL A 65 -15.87 22.53 28.52
N SER A 66 -15.15 22.25 27.44
CA SER A 66 -15.78 22.17 26.13
C SER A 66 -16.30 20.75 25.99
N VAL A 67 -17.56 20.53 26.36
CA VAL A 67 -18.32 19.43 25.78
C VAL A 67 -18.97 20.01 24.54
N CYS A 68 -18.21 20.02 23.46
CA CYS A 68 -18.77 20.07 22.12
C CYS A 68 -18.85 18.63 21.63
N THR A 69 -20.02 18.02 21.69
CA THR A 69 -20.41 17.11 20.60
C THR A 69 -21.04 17.99 19.54
N ALA A 70 -20.22 18.86 18.93
CA ALA A 70 -20.59 19.39 17.63
C ALA A 70 -20.34 18.22 16.68
N ASP A 71 -21.37 17.80 15.96
CA ASP A 71 -21.17 17.02 14.75
C ASP A 71 -20.36 17.97 13.84
N ASP A 72 -19.02 17.86 13.81
CA ASP A 72 -18.10 18.72 13.01
C ASP A 72 -18.22 18.42 11.50
N ARG A 73 -19.44 18.07 11.10
CA ARG A 73 -19.87 17.87 9.74
C ARG A 73 -20.23 19.23 9.16
N GLN A 74 -19.50 19.60 8.11
CA GLN A 74 -19.87 20.76 7.30
C GLN A 74 -20.73 20.29 6.14
N THR A 75 -21.82 21.00 5.90
CA THR A 75 -22.58 20.85 4.66
C THR A 75 -21.77 21.44 3.52
N VAL A 76 -21.35 20.59 2.60
CA VAL A 76 -20.59 20.95 1.41
C VAL A 76 -21.51 20.82 0.20
N THR A 77 -21.62 21.90 -0.57
CA THR A 77 -22.19 21.85 -1.92
C THR A 77 -21.09 21.39 -2.87
N GLY A 78 -21.38 20.40 -3.69
CA GLY A 78 -20.45 19.96 -4.72
C GLY A 78 -21.08 20.02 -6.11
N VAL A 79 -20.22 20.01 -7.12
CA VAL A 79 -20.59 19.93 -8.53
C VAL A 79 -19.76 18.82 -9.16
N VAL A 80 -20.44 17.87 -9.79
CA VAL A 80 -19.81 16.86 -10.63
C VAL A 80 -19.76 17.40 -12.06
N ALA A 81 -18.56 17.54 -12.60
CA ALA A 81 -18.35 17.86 -14.01
C ALA A 81 -18.41 16.58 -14.85
N ASP A 82 -19.10 16.66 -15.98
CA ASP A 82 -19.20 15.59 -16.96
C ASP A 82 -18.06 15.72 -17.96
N ALA A 83 -17.06 14.85 -17.87
CA ALA A 83 -15.94 14.90 -18.80
C ALA A 83 -16.33 14.45 -20.23
N GLU A 84 -17.43 13.72 -20.38
CA GLU A 84 -17.76 12.98 -21.61
C GLU A 84 -19.19 13.22 -22.13
N GLY A 85 -20.02 14.02 -21.44
CA GLY A 85 -21.42 14.25 -21.80
C GLY A 85 -22.34 13.06 -21.51
N LEU A 86 -21.99 12.24 -20.51
CA LEU A 86 -22.71 11.03 -20.08
C LEU A 86 -24.01 11.30 -19.30
N GLY A 87 -24.22 12.54 -18.86
CA GLY A 87 -25.32 12.92 -17.98
C GLY A 87 -24.93 12.82 -16.51
N LEU A 88 -25.39 13.80 -15.73
CA LEU A 88 -25.00 13.97 -14.32
C LEU A 88 -26.18 13.81 -13.36
N ALA A 89 -27.38 13.55 -13.87
CA ALA A 89 -28.56 13.32 -13.04
C ALA A 89 -28.43 11.99 -12.31
N ASP A 90 -28.87 11.96 -11.04
CA ASP A 90 -29.07 10.75 -10.25
C ASP A 90 -27.77 9.94 -9.97
N LEU A 91 -26.59 10.56 -10.11
CA LEU A 91 -25.36 9.94 -9.61
C LEU A 91 -25.46 9.84 -8.08
N THR A 92 -25.27 8.64 -7.56
CA THR A 92 -25.17 8.42 -6.12
C THR A 92 -23.81 8.90 -5.65
N VAL A 93 -23.81 9.81 -4.67
CA VAL A 93 -22.61 10.34 -4.03
C VAL A 93 -22.55 9.81 -2.61
N SER A 94 -21.59 8.95 -2.31
CA SER A 94 -21.41 8.32 -1.00
C SER A 94 -20.07 8.69 -0.39
N VAL A 95 -20.01 8.85 0.92
CA VAL A 95 -18.81 9.30 1.64
C VAL A 95 -18.38 8.24 2.62
N PHE A 96 -17.09 7.90 2.61
CA PHE A 96 -16.50 6.89 3.48
C PHE A 96 -15.33 7.49 4.27
N PRO A 97 -15.00 6.94 5.45
CA PRO A 97 -13.75 7.26 6.12
C PRO A 97 -12.56 6.89 5.22
N ALA A 98 -11.57 7.77 5.07
CA ALA A 98 -10.30 7.38 4.46
C ALA A 98 -9.39 6.75 5.52
N GLU A 99 -9.60 5.47 5.82
CA GLU A 99 -8.68 4.72 6.67
C GLU A 99 -7.46 4.22 5.88
N PRO A 100 -6.27 4.13 6.51
CA PRO A 100 -5.04 3.75 5.81
C PRO A 100 -4.94 2.27 5.39
N ALA A 101 -5.94 1.42 5.66
CA ALA A 101 -5.80 -0.03 5.48
C ALA A 101 -6.96 -0.74 4.77
N ALA A 102 -8.21 -0.33 4.95
CA ALA A 102 -9.35 -0.84 4.19
C ALA A 102 -10.56 0.08 4.39
N PRO A 103 -11.15 0.65 3.32
CA PRO A 103 -12.35 1.45 3.47
C PRO A 103 -13.52 0.58 3.93
N THR A 104 -14.31 1.07 4.88
CA THR A 104 -15.56 0.42 5.30
C THR A 104 -16.51 0.32 4.10
N ASN A 105 -17.32 -0.74 4.05
CA ASN A 105 -18.40 -0.82 3.06
C ASN A 105 -19.64 -0.01 3.45
N GLN A 106 -19.64 0.59 4.64
CA GLN A 106 -20.74 1.45 5.11
C GLN A 106 -20.38 2.92 4.94
N PRO A 107 -21.18 3.69 4.18
CA PRO A 107 -20.96 5.13 4.02
C PRO A 107 -21.39 5.91 5.27
N LEU A 108 -20.69 7.01 5.53
CA LEU A 108 -21.02 8.02 6.54
C LEU A 108 -22.22 8.87 6.15
N ALA A 109 -22.38 9.11 4.84
CA ALA A 109 -23.46 9.88 4.24
C ALA A 109 -23.62 9.49 2.76
N THR A 110 -24.83 9.62 2.24
CA THR A 110 -25.16 9.39 0.83
C THR A 110 -26.18 10.44 0.36
N THR A 111 -26.01 10.95 -0.86
CA THR A 111 -26.95 11.83 -1.57
C THR A 111 -26.99 11.49 -3.06
N SER A 112 -27.84 12.16 -3.84
CA SER A 112 -27.78 12.14 -5.31
C SER A 112 -27.46 13.52 -5.88
N SER A 113 -26.92 13.54 -7.10
CA SER A 113 -26.74 14.75 -7.90
C SER A 113 -28.00 15.11 -8.71
N ASP A 114 -28.21 16.40 -8.93
CA ASP A 114 -29.25 16.91 -9.83
C ASP A 114 -28.84 16.82 -11.32
N ALA A 115 -29.72 17.24 -12.23
CA ALA A 115 -29.46 17.23 -13.67
C ALA A 115 -28.29 18.13 -14.13
N GLN A 116 -27.79 19.01 -13.26
CA GLN A 116 -26.60 19.83 -13.48
C GLN A 116 -25.38 19.29 -12.71
N GLY A 117 -25.46 18.09 -12.14
CA GLY A 117 -24.41 17.46 -11.34
C GLY A 117 -24.21 18.05 -9.95
N ARG A 118 -25.12 18.92 -9.49
CA ARG A 118 -24.98 19.55 -8.17
C ARG A 118 -25.48 18.60 -7.10
N PHE A 119 -24.77 18.55 -5.99
CA PHE A 119 -25.17 17.78 -4.82
C PHE A 119 -24.88 18.56 -3.54
N THR A 120 -25.47 18.13 -2.45
CA THR A 120 -25.21 18.67 -1.12
C THR A 120 -25.05 17.52 -0.15
N ILE A 121 -23.92 17.46 0.56
CA ILE A 121 -23.61 16.37 1.47
C ILE A 121 -22.91 16.90 2.71
N SER A 122 -23.22 16.32 3.87
CA SER A 122 -22.57 16.65 5.13
C SER A 122 -21.31 15.80 5.31
N LEU A 123 -20.14 16.44 5.28
CA LEU A 123 -18.83 15.81 5.34
C LEU A 123 -18.15 16.10 6.67
N PRO A 124 -17.53 15.10 7.35
CA PRO A 124 -16.57 15.38 8.41
C PRO A 124 -15.45 16.28 7.91
N THR A 125 -15.07 17.31 8.65
CA THR A 125 -14.08 18.30 8.16
C THR A 125 -12.65 18.07 8.63
N GLU A 126 -12.45 17.25 9.66
CA GLU A 126 -11.13 17.12 10.29
C GLU A 126 -10.29 15.94 9.76
N THR A 127 -10.89 15.06 8.94
CA THR A 127 -10.24 13.83 8.48
C THR A 127 -10.36 13.67 6.98
N PRO A 128 -9.36 13.10 6.29
CA PRO A 128 -9.51 12.71 4.90
C PRO A 128 -10.68 11.74 4.70
N LEU A 129 -11.34 11.84 3.55
CA LEU A 129 -12.51 11.08 3.17
C LEU A 129 -12.32 10.45 1.79
N LEU A 130 -13.08 9.40 1.52
CA LEU A 130 -13.29 8.91 0.16
C LEU A 130 -14.69 9.28 -0.28
N VAL A 131 -14.81 10.00 -1.39
CA VAL A 131 -16.08 10.30 -2.03
C VAL A 131 -16.23 9.36 -3.22
N GLU A 132 -17.25 8.52 -3.19
CA GLU A 132 -17.62 7.60 -4.25
C GLU A 132 -18.72 8.22 -5.10
N LEU A 133 -18.48 8.29 -6.41
CA LEU A 133 -19.49 8.60 -7.41
C LEU A 133 -19.92 7.29 -8.07
N GLN A 134 -21.21 6.99 -8.04
CA GLN A 134 -21.78 5.79 -8.66
C GLN A 134 -22.93 6.15 -9.59
N GLY A 135 -22.86 5.63 -10.82
CA GLY A 135 -23.92 5.74 -11.82
C GLY A 135 -23.96 4.50 -12.72
N ASP A 136 -24.60 4.63 -13.89
CA ASP A 136 -24.80 3.51 -14.82
C ASP A 136 -23.49 2.91 -15.39
N ARG A 137 -22.41 3.69 -15.38
CA ARG A 137 -21.07 3.30 -15.85
C ARG A 137 -20.20 2.69 -14.73
N GLY A 138 -20.77 2.39 -13.58
CA GLY A 138 -20.06 1.85 -12.43
C GLY A 138 -19.82 2.91 -11.36
N ARG A 139 -18.81 2.67 -10.52
CA ARG A 139 -18.47 3.54 -9.40
C ARG A 139 -16.99 3.90 -9.42
N GLY A 140 -16.62 5.08 -8.94
CA GLY A 140 -15.22 5.40 -8.69
C GLY A 140 -15.07 6.32 -7.51
N ARG A 141 -13.90 6.30 -6.90
CA ARG A 141 -13.61 7.02 -5.65
C ARG A 141 -12.54 8.07 -5.86
N VAL A 142 -12.73 9.19 -5.18
CA VAL A 142 -11.77 10.28 -5.08
C VAL A 142 -11.46 10.49 -3.61
N ARG A 143 -10.17 10.66 -3.28
CA ARG A 143 -9.78 11.07 -1.94
C ARG A 143 -9.97 12.58 -1.82
N VAL A 144 -10.61 13.01 -0.74
CA VAL A 144 -10.80 14.43 -0.41
C VAL A 144 -10.18 14.67 0.96
N THR A 145 -9.22 15.59 1.04
CA THR A 145 -8.57 16.00 2.28
C THR A 145 -9.21 17.26 2.87
N PRO A 146 -9.03 17.53 4.18
CA PRO A 146 -9.54 18.75 4.80
C PRO A 146 -9.19 20.04 4.06
N ASP A 147 -7.97 20.14 3.53
CA ASP A 147 -7.49 21.32 2.80
C ASP A 147 -8.15 21.48 1.42
N GLU A 148 -8.72 20.40 0.87
CA GLU A 148 -9.46 20.38 -0.40
C GLU A 148 -10.96 20.62 -0.21
N LEU A 149 -11.46 20.68 1.03
CA LEU A 149 -12.86 20.98 1.34
C LEU A 149 -13.17 22.47 1.07
N GLY A 150 -13.49 22.77 -0.18
CA GLY A 150 -13.99 24.07 -0.65
C GLY A 150 -15.50 24.07 -0.95
N GLN A 151 -16.05 25.25 -1.20
CA GLN A 151 -17.41 25.39 -1.76
C GLN A 151 -17.36 26.17 -3.09
N PRO A 152 -17.77 25.56 -4.23
CA PRO A 152 -18.20 24.16 -4.35
C PRO A 152 -17.03 23.15 -4.30
N LEU A 153 -17.28 21.93 -3.83
CA LEU A 153 -16.40 20.79 -4.06
C LEU A 153 -16.54 20.32 -5.51
N GLU A 154 -15.46 20.36 -6.28
CA GLU A 154 -15.46 19.99 -7.69
C GLU A 154 -14.99 18.54 -7.87
N LEU A 155 -15.83 17.70 -8.47
CA LEU A 155 -15.52 16.30 -8.81
C LEU A 155 -15.72 16.07 -10.30
N VAL A 156 -15.09 15.05 -10.87
CA VAL A 156 -15.19 14.72 -12.29
C VAL A 156 -15.72 13.29 -12.44
N TYR A 157 -16.65 13.10 -13.39
CA TYR A 157 -17.17 11.79 -13.76
C TYR A 157 -17.04 11.56 -15.28
N PRO A 158 -16.59 10.38 -15.75
CA PRO A 158 -16.19 9.21 -14.96
C PRO A 158 -14.92 9.46 -14.13
N VAL A 159 -14.81 8.77 -13.00
CA VAL A 159 -13.62 8.89 -12.14
C VAL A 159 -12.51 8.04 -12.75
N ARG A 160 -11.40 8.69 -13.10
CA ARG A 160 -10.23 8.03 -13.69
C ARG A 160 -9.13 7.83 -12.66
N THR A 161 -8.66 6.60 -12.51
CA THR A 161 -7.56 6.21 -11.60
C THR A 161 -6.45 5.55 -12.41
N THR A 162 -5.21 5.99 -12.21
CA THR A 162 -4.03 5.37 -12.82
C THR A 162 -3.24 4.62 -11.76
N VAL A 163 -3.05 3.33 -11.96
CA VAL A 163 -2.20 2.46 -11.12
C VAL A 163 -0.93 2.11 -11.88
N VAL A 164 0.21 2.31 -11.25
CA VAL A 164 1.52 1.92 -11.77
C VAL A 164 2.09 0.77 -10.96
N LEU A 165 2.39 -0.33 -11.63
CA LEU A 165 3.07 -1.48 -11.06
C LEU A 165 4.49 -1.52 -11.61
N LEU A 166 5.44 -1.05 -10.81
CA LEU A 166 6.86 -1.23 -11.07
C LEU A 166 7.26 -2.64 -10.67
N HIS A 167 8.11 -3.29 -11.47
CA HIS A 167 8.56 -4.64 -11.14
C HIS A 167 9.96 -4.98 -11.62
N ASP A 168 10.58 -5.94 -10.95
CA ASP A 168 11.74 -6.69 -11.43
C ASP A 168 11.65 -8.16 -11.03
N ASN A 169 12.57 -8.97 -11.54
CA ASN A 169 12.63 -10.42 -11.33
C ASN A 169 14.05 -10.91 -11.61
N ASP A 170 14.37 -12.14 -11.18
CA ASP A 170 15.61 -12.86 -11.53
C ASP A 170 16.88 -12.04 -11.24
N MET A 171 16.88 -11.38 -10.08
CA MET A 171 17.95 -10.49 -9.65
C MET A 171 19.21 -11.29 -9.32
N HIS A 172 19.10 -12.50 -8.76
CA HIS A 172 20.24 -13.38 -8.51
C HIS A 172 21.43 -12.67 -7.84
N PHE A 173 21.20 -11.96 -6.74
CA PHE A 173 22.17 -11.09 -6.03
C PHE A 173 22.71 -9.86 -6.79
N ASN A 174 22.22 -9.57 -7.99
CA ASN A 174 22.59 -8.37 -8.73
C ASN A 174 21.80 -7.14 -8.23
N PHE A 175 22.53 -6.23 -7.58
CA PHE A 175 22.07 -4.88 -7.24
C PHE A 175 22.91 -3.78 -7.90
N ASN A 176 23.48 -4.06 -9.07
CA ASN A 176 24.18 -3.05 -9.85
C ASN A 176 23.25 -1.90 -10.23
N HIS A 177 23.87 -0.76 -10.55
CA HIS A 177 23.17 0.46 -10.98
C HIS A 177 22.12 0.94 -9.96
N ARG A 178 22.30 0.63 -8.67
CA ARG A 178 21.36 0.98 -7.59
C ARG A 178 20.95 2.45 -7.58
N GLU A 179 21.88 3.36 -7.90
CA GLU A 179 21.62 4.80 -7.91
C GLU A 179 20.72 5.19 -9.08
N ALA A 180 20.95 4.63 -10.26
CA ALA A 180 20.09 4.85 -11.43
C ALA A 180 18.71 4.22 -11.24
N PHE A 181 18.66 3.02 -10.64
CA PHE A 181 17.40 2.37 -10.26
C PHE A 181 16.61 3.23 -9.26
N ALA A 182 17.26 3.71 -8.20
CA ALA A 182 16.64 4.57 -7.19
C ALA A 182 16.11 5.88 -7.81
N ALA A 183 16.92 6.55 -8.63
CA ALA A 183 16.52 7.76 -9.31
C ALA A 183 15.29 7.54 -10.20
N LYS A 184 15.24 6.40 -10.91
CA LYS A 184 14.08 6.09 -11.76
C LYS A 184 12.83 5.74 -10.95
N LEU A 185 12.99 5.00 -9.86
CA LEU A 185 11.90 4.68 -8.93
C LEU A 185 11.28 5.96 -8.36
N GLU A 186 12.10 6.87 -7.84
CA GLU A 186 11.64 8.13 -7.26
C GLU A 186 11.04 9.07 -8.32
N GLN A 187 11.62 9.09 -9.54
CA GLN A 187 11.00 9.80 -10.66
C GLN A 187 9.56 9.31 -10.89
N VAL A 188 9.35 7.98 -11.00
CA VAL A 188 8.01 7.44 -11.25
C VAL A 188 7.06 7.72 -10.07
N ARG A 189 7.53 7.60 -8.83
CA ARG A 189 6.75 7.96 -7.62
C ARG A 189 6.37 9.44 -7.58
N SER A 190 7.18 10.33 -8.16
CA SER A 190 6.86 11.77 -8.26
C SER A 190 5.87 12.10 -9.38
N GLU A 191 5.79 11.26 -10.41
CA GLU A 191 4.94 11.46 -11.59
C GLU A 191 3.56 10.81 -11.45
N HIS A 192 3.40 9.83 -10.54
CA HIS A 192 2.18 9.01 -10.40
C HIS A 192 1.82 8.86 -8.93
N GLU A 193 0.54 9.04 -8.59
CA GLU A 193 0.06 8.97 -7.20
C GLU A 193 0.06 7.53 -6.65
N HIS A 194 -0.27 6.54 -7.49
CA HIS A 194 -0.41 5.15 -7.06
C HIS A 194 0.66 4.27 -7.71
N VAL A 195 1.80 4.15 -7.04
CA VAL A 195 2.93 3.34 -7.51
C VAL A 195 3.21 2.24 -6.51
N PHE A 196 3.21 0.99 -6.99
CA PHE A 196 3.60 -0.18 -6.23
C PHE A 196 4.84 -0.83 -6.84
N LEU A 197 5.79 -1.27 -6.02
CA LEU A 197 7.02 -1.93 -6.42
C LEU A 197 6.97 -3.42 -6.05
N LEU A 198 6.97 -4.27 -7.06
CA LEU A 198 6.77 -5.72 -6.93
C LEU A 198 8.02 -6.48 -7.38
N ASN A 199 8.27 -7.66 -6.80
CA ASN A 199 9.31 -8.56 -7.28
C ASN A 199 8.73 -9.92 -7.70
N ALA A 200 9.06 -10.37 -8.90
CA ALA A 200 8.56 -11.62 -9.46
C ALA A 200 9.45 -12.85 -9.15
N GLY A 201 10.28 -12.82 -8.09
CA GLY A 201 11.05 -13.96 -7.59
C GLY A 201 12.49 -14.07 -8.12
N ASP A 202 13.24 -15.04 -7.56
CA ASP A 202 14.66 -15.33 -7.82
C ASP A 202 15.58 -14.14 -7.51
N ILE A 203 15.46 -13.63 -6.29
CA ILE A 203 16.41 -12.66 -5.74
C ILE A 203 17.70 -13.36 -5.28
N PHE A 204 17.60 -14.64 -4.90
CA PHE A 204 18.72 -15.47 -4.52
C PHE A 204 19.27 -16.30 -5.69
N VAL A 205 20.32 -17.06 -5.41
CA VAL A 205 21.03 -17.89 -6.38
C VAL A 205 21.20 -19.31 -5.86
N ARG A 206 21.50 -20.23 -6.78
CA ARG A 206 22.00 -21.57 -6.45
C ARG A 206 23.49 -21.54 -6.07
N VAL A 207 23.86 -22.07 -4.91
CA VAL A 207 25.21 -22.36 -4.38
C VAL A 207 25.80 -23.67 -5.00
N PRO A 208 27.13 -23.88 -5.15
CA PRO A 208 28.20 -23.03 -5.64
C PRO A 208 28.93 -23.62 -6.87
N GLU A 209 28.32 -24.51 -7.67
CA GLU A 209 29.03 -25.09 -8.83
C GLU A 209 29.26 -24.08 -9.98
N ARG A 210 28.71 -22.86 -9.86
CA ARG A 210 28.72 -21.82 -10.90
C ARG A 210 29.25 -20.45 -10.42
N TRP A 211 29.66 -20.30 -9.15
CA TRP A 211 30.02 -18.99 -8.55
C TRP A 211 31.27 -19.01 -7.66
N ASN A 212 31.84 -17.81 -7.43
CA ASN A 212 33.23 -17.61 -6.98
C ASN A 212 33.55 -18.06 -5.53
N ASP A 213 32.57 -18.34 -4.67
CA ASP A 213 32.80 -18.71 -3.27
C ASP A 213 31.87 -19.85 -2.83
N PRO A 214 32.39 -21.02 -2.41
CA PRO A 214 31.56 -22.16 -2.03
C PRO A 214 31.02 -22.12 -0.59
N ARG A 215 31.33 -21.09 0.20
CA ARG A 215 31.02 -21.06 1.63
C ARG A 215 29.56 -20.65 1.90
N PRO A 216 28.78 -21.43 2.67
CA PRO A 216 27.39 -21.09 3.02
C PRO A 216 27.22 -19.70 3.67
N GLU A 217 28.19 -19.25 4.45
CA GLU A 217 28.14 -17.95 5.14
C GLU A 217 28.14 -16.77 4.16
N TYR A 218 28.83 -16.91 3.02
CA TYR A 218 28.83 -15.91 1.96
C TYR A 218 27.42 -15.71 1.41
N TYR A 219 26.75 -16.82 1.05
CA TYR A 219 25.38 -16.78 0.53
C TYR A 219 24.39 -16.22 1.55
N ALA A 220 24.51 -16.61 2.81
CA ALA A 220 23.72 -16.05 3.90
C ALA A 220 23.86 -14.52 3.99
N GLN A 221 25.09 -14.02 3.88
CA GLN A 221 25.35 -12.58 3.91
C GLN A 221 24.76 -11.88 2.68
N GLN A 222 24.96 -12.45 1.49
CA GLN A 222 24.41 -11.89 0.24
C GLN A 222 22.88 -11.87 0.23
N SER A 223 22.23 -12.94 0.69
CA SER A 223 20.77 -13.00 0.83
C SER A 223 20.25 -11.93 1.79
N ARG A 224 20.89 -11.75 2.96
CA ARG A 224 20.50 -10.67 3.89
C ARG A 224 20.69 -9.29 3.27
N GLN A 225 21.81 -9.04 2.61
CA GLN A 225 22.09 -7.77 1.93
C GLN A 225 21.06 -7.48 0.84
N MET A 226 20.70 -8.49 0.04
CA MET A 226 19.70 -8.34 -1.01
C MET A 226 18.35 -7.92 -0.41
N VAL A 227 17.86 -8.64 0.60
CA VAL A 227 16.58 -8.30 1.26
C VAL A 227 16.64 -6.92 1.92
N ASP A 228 17.78 -6.55 2.55
CA ASP A 228 17.95 -5.23 3.16
C ASP A 228 17.90 -4.09 2.12
N ILE A 229 18.46 -4.30 0.93
CA ILE A 229 18.38 -3.34 -0.16
C ILE A 229 16.93 -3.25 -0.67
N MET A 230 16.22 -4.36 -0.86
CA MET A 230 14.80 -4.34 -1.24
C MET A 230 13.94 -3.61 -0.20
N ASN A 231 14.18 -3.86 1.09
CA ASN A 231 13.54 -3.12 2.17
C ASN A 231 13.80 -1.61 2.08
N SER A 232 15.01 -1.19 1.69
CA SER A 232 15.35 0.23 1.54
C SER A 232 14.66 0.92 0.36
N PHE A 233 14.30 0.18 -0.69
CA PHE A 233 13.53 0.69 -1.83
C PHE A 233 12.01 0.69 -1.59
N GLY A 234 11.55 0.04 -0.52
CA GLY A 234 10.13 -0.07 -0.21
C GLY A 234 9.39 -0.92 -1.24
N TYR A 235 9.86 -2.16 -1.46
CA TYR A 235 9.07 -3.16 -2.17
C TYR A 235 7.78 -3.42 -1.39
N ASP A 236 6.68 -3.54 -2.12
CA ASP A 236 5.35 -3.81 -1.57
C ASP A 236 5.11 -5.30 -1.44
N LEU A 237 5.46 -6.09 -2.46
CA LEU A 237 5.21 -7.54 -2.52
C LEU A 237 6.31 -8.28 -3.28
N MET A 238 6.45 -9.56 -2.99
CA MET A 238 7.29 -10.47 -3.76
C MET A 238 6.61 -11.84 -3.90
N THR A 239 6.69 -12.48 -5.06
CA THR A 239 6.41 -13.92 -5.18
C THR A 239 7.69 -14.73 -4.96
N LEU A 240 7.56 -15.99 -4.54
CA LEU A 240 8.73 -16.86 -4.42
C LEU A 240 9.20 -17.34 -5.80
N GLY A 241 10.50 -17.24 -6.07
CA GLY A 241 11.16 -17.97 -7.13
C GLY A 241 11.65 -19.35 -6.66
N ASN A 242 12.20 -20.12 -7.60
CA ASN A 242 12.75 -21.44 -7.27
C ASN A 242 14.01 -21.34 -6.39
N HIS A 243 14.81 -20.27 -6.52
CA HIS A 243 16.04 -20.13 -5.73
C HIS A 243 15.81 -19.66 -4.30
N GLU A 244 14.69 -19.00 -4.00
CA GLU A 244 14.26 -18.79 -2.61
C GLU A 244 13.96 -20.13 -1.91
N LEU A 245 13.53 -21.11 -2.70
CA LEU A 245 13.20 -22.45 -2.25
C LEU A 245 14.36 -23.42 -2.39
N ASP A 246 15.53 -23.05 -2.93
CA ASP A 246 16.67 -23.97 -3.10
C ASP A 246 17.37 -24.30 -1.78
N TYR A 247 17.30 -23.41 -0.78
CA TYR A 247 17.96 -23.58 0.51
C TYR A 247 16.93 -23.38 1.63
N ILE A 248 16.33 -24.49 2.07
CA ILE A 248 15.52 -24.50 3.29
C ILE A 248 16.48 -24.87 4.43
N GLU A 249 17.46 -24.00 4.63
CA GLU A 249 18.43 -24.06 5.72
C GLU A 249 18.37 -22.71 6.45
N ASP A 250 18.77 -22.68 7.73
CA ASP A 250 18.61 -21.55 8.65
C ASP A 250 19.03 -20.19 8.06
N LEU A 251 20.02 -20.19 7.15
CA LEU A 251 20.66 -19.00 6.63
C LEU A 251 19.84 -18.22 5.58
N THR A 252 19.13 -18.92 4.68
CA THR A 252 18.28 -18.29 3.64
C THR A 252 16.93 -17.90 4.21
N ILE A 253 16.40 -18.71 5.11
CA ILE A 253 15.19 -18.42 5.89
C ILE A 253 15.39 -17.13 6.71
N ALA A 254 16.54 -16.99 7.39
CA ALA A 254 16.85 -15.79 8.15
C ALA A 254 16.90 -14.53 7.27
N ALA A 255 17.21 -14.64 5.97
CA ALA A 255 17.12 -13.51 5.06
C ALA A 255 15.67 -13.19 4.69
N LEU A 256 14.87 -14.20 4.32
CA LEU A 256 13.43 -14.01 4.00
C LEU A 256 12.64 -13.45 5.19
N GLN A 257 12.96 -13.84 6.42
CA GLN A 257 12.34 -13.30 7.63
C GLN A 257 12.63 -11.81 7.87
N ARG A 258 13.63 -11.23 7.19
CA ARG A 258 13.93 -9.79 7.23
C ARG A 258 13.07 -8.99 6.25
N ALA A 259 12.38 -9.64 5.33
CA ALA A 259 11.55 -8.95 4.35
C ALA A 259 10.45 -8.16 5.09
N ARG A 260 10.35 -6.86 4.78
CA ARG A 260 9.29 -5.98 5.29
C ARG A 260 8.06 -5.97 4.38
N PHE A 261 8.05 -6.85 3.39
CA PHE A 261 6.99 -7.05 2.43
C PHE A 261 6.50 -8.51 2.48
N PRO A 262 5.22 -8.77 2.19
CA PRO A 262 4.68 -10.12 2.10
C PRO A 262 5.31 -10.94 0.98
N LEU A 263 5.57 -12.21 1.28
CA LEU A 263 5.97 -13.24 0.32
C LEU A 263 4.74 -14.04 -0.12
N LEU A 264 4.54 -14.15 -1.43
CA LEU A 264 3.35 -14.75 -2.03
C LEU A 264 3.67 -16.05 -2.77
N SER A 265 2.78 -17.04 -2.61
CA SER A 265 2.69 -18.22 -3.47
C SER A 265 1.45 -19.03 -3.11
N ALA A 266 0.53 -19.20 -4.04
CA ALA A 266 -0.68 -19.99 -3.85
C ALA A 266 -0.49 -21.49 -4.17
N ASN A 267 0.60 -21.83 -4.86
CA ASN A 267 0.85 -23.19 -5.37
C ASN A 267 2.12 -23.84 -4.80
N VAL A 268 2.68 -23.26 -3.74
CA VAL A 268 3.74 -23.88 -2.93
C VAL A 268 3.18 -24.18 -1.55
N GLN A 269 3.30 -25.44 -1.14
CA GLN A 269 2.97 -25.89 0.20
C GLN A 269 4.26 -26.19 0.96
N ILE A 270 4.39 -25.55 2.13
CA ILE A 270 5.51 -25.81 3.04
C ILE A 270 5.09 -26.85 4.07
N THR A 271 5.86 -27.94 4.17
CA THR A 271 5.59 -29.10 5.04
C THR A 271 6.63 -29.28 6.14
N THR A 272 7.40 -28.22 6.41
CA THR A 272 8.47 -28.16 7.43
C THR A 272 8.32 -26.89 8.26
N ASP A 273 8.83 -26.91 9.49
CA ASP A 273 8.83 -25.74 10.39
C ASP A 273 9.92 -24.72 10.04
N LEU A 274 10.80 -25.05 9.09
CA LEU A 274 11.93 -24.21 8.70
C LEU A 274 11.49 -22.97 7.92
N LEU A 275 10.42 -23.02 7.13
CA LEU A 275 9.94 -21.88 6.35
C LEU A 275 8.44 -21.65 6.63
N PRO A 276 7.99 -20.41 6.87
CA PRO A 276 6.57 -20.14 6.99
C PRO A 276 5.87 -20.35 5.65
N GLN A 277 4.62 -20.81 5.70
CA GLN A 277 3.77 -20.88 4.52
C GLN A 277 3.58 -19.48 3.91
N PRO A 278 3.94 -19.24 2.64
CA PRO A 278 3.68 -17.97 1.98
C PRO A 278 2.17 -17.73 1.88
N LYS A 279 1.78 -16.45 1.88
CA LYS A 279 0.38 -16.08 1.65
C LYS A 279 0.02 -16.38 0.19
N PRO A 280 -1.19 -16.86 -0.12
CA PRO A 280 -1.57 -17.08 -1.52
C PRO A 280 -1.67 -15.75 -2.28
N PHE A 281 -2.27 -14.73 -1.65
CA PHE A 281 -2.48 -13.42 -2.24
C PHE A 281 -2.34 -12.30 -1.20
N HIS A 282 -2.30 -11.07 -1.68
CA HIS A 282 -2.40 -9.85 -0.88
C HIS A 282 -3.29 -8.83 -1.59
N VAL A 283 -3.89 -7.90 -0.86
CA VAL A 283 -4.69 -6.82 -1.43
C VAL A 283 -3.98 -5.51 -1.15
N LEU A 284 -3.56 -4.82 -2.21
CA LEU A 284 -3.02 -3.47 -2.13
C LEU A 284 -4.17 -2.47 -2.24
N HIS A 285 -4.01 -1.29 -1.64
CA HIS A 285 -5.00 -0.23 -1.68
C HIS A 285 -4.35 1.06 -2.19
N THR A 286 -4.99 1.72 -3.15
CA THR A 286 -4.61 3.10 -3.52
C THR A 286 -5.04 4.07 -2.44
N SER A 287 -4.52 5.31 -2.47
CA SER A 287 -5.00 6.38 -1.58
C SER A 287 -6.47 6.72 -1.79
N HIS A 288 -7.06 6.35 -2.94
CA HIS A 288 -8.49 6.52 -3.24
C HIS A 288 -9.33 5.31 -2.83
N GLY A 289 -8.72 4.30 -2.19
CA GLY A 289 -9.39 3.11 -1.70
C GLY A 289 -9.70 2.05 -2.77
N LEU A 290 -9.21 2.22 -4.00
CA LEU A 290 -9.25 1.17 -5.03
C LEU A 290 -8.45 -0.03 -4.53
N SER A 291 -9.02 -1.23 -4.58
CA SER A 291 -8.37 -2.46 -4.13
C SER A 291 -7.80 -3.25 -5.31
N ILE A 292 -6.58 -3.76 -5.13
CA ILE A 292 -5.83 -4.52 -6.15
C ILE A 292 -5.47 -5.87 -5.54
N ALA A 293 -6.11 -6.92 -6.00
CA ALA A 293 -5.75 -8.28 -5.59
C ALA A 293 -4.51 -8.74 -6.34
N VAL A 294 -3.50 -9.20 -5.61
CA VAL A 294 -2.24 -9.72 -6.16
C VAL A 294 -2.10 -11.18 -5.74
N LEU A 295 -2.20 -12.10 -6.69
CA LEU A 295 -2.04 -13.55 -6.48
C LEU A 295 -0.60 -13.96 -6.78
N GLY A 296 0.07 -14.62 -5.83
CA GLY A 296 1.41 -15.18 -6.04
C GLY A 296 1.36 -16.57 -6.65
N LEU A 297 2.19 -16.85 -7.66
CA LEU A 297 2.41 -18.20 -8.18
C LEU A 297 3.91 -18.43 -8.40
N SER A 298 4.38 -19.65 -8.15
CA SER A 298 5.80 -19.98 -8.19
C SER A 298 6.04 -21.29 -8.94
N ILE A 299 7.14 -21.36 -9.68
CA ILE A 299 7.72 -22.66 -10.00
C ILE A 299 8.53 -23.14 -8.78
N ALA A 300 8.40 -24.43 -8.48
CA ALA A 300 9.09 -25.06 -7.35
C ALA A 300 9.37 -26.53 -7.67
N TYR A 301 10.48 -27.04 -7.15
CA TYR A 301 10.81 -28.46 -7.24
C TYR A 301 10.32 -29.18 -5.98
N ASN A 302 9.62 -30.30 -6.16
CA ASN A 302 9.21 -31.15 -5.04
C ASN A 302 10.44 -31.69 -4.33
N ARG A 303 10.50 -31.48 -3.01
CA ARG A 303 11.59 -31.93 -2.14
C ARG A 303 11.10 -31.99 -0.69
N GLU A 304 11.95 -32.44 0.22
CA GLU A 304 11.63 -32.42 1.64
C GLU A 304 11.27 -30.99 2.09
N GLY A 305 10.11 -30.85 2.75
CA GLY A 305 9.60 -29.57 3.22
C GLY A 305 8.91 -28.68 2.17
N VAL A 306 8.97 -28.97 0.87
CA VAL A 306 8.32 -28.18 -0.19
C VAL A 306 7.60 -29.07 -1.19
N GLN A 307 6.30 -28.82 -1.34
CA GLN A 307 5.46 -29.45 -2.34
C GLN A 307 4.89 -28.40 -3.30
N ARG A 308 5.08 -28.63 -4.60
CA ARG A 308 4.47 -27.87 -5.68
C ARG A 308 3.10 -28.46 -6.02
N LEU A 309 2.10 -27.58 -6.09
CA LEU A 309 0.80 -27.83 -6.68
C LEU A 309 0.74 -27.27 -8.11
N ASP A 310 -0.18 -27.76 -8.93
CA ASP A 310 -0.37 -27.21 -10.28
C ASP A 310 -0.78 -25.72 -10.20
N PRO A 311 -0.02 -24.80 -10.84
CA PRO A 311 -0.25 -23.37 -10.70
C PRO A 311 -1.57 -22.92 -11.35
N ILE A 312 -2.02 -23.56 -12.43
CA ILE A 312 -3.26 -23.19 -13.12
C ILE A 312 -4.46 -23.64 -12.28
N ASP A 313 -4.41 -24.85 -11.73
CA ASP A 313 -5.44 -25.36 -10.83
C ASP A 313 -5.53 -24.54 -9.54
N GLN A 314 -4.39 -24.11 -8.98
CA GLN A 314 -4.42 -23.22 -7.82
C GLN A 314 -4.97 -21.84 -8.19
N ALA A 315 -4.51 -21.24 -9.28
CA ALA A 315 -5.01 -19.94 -9.73
C ALA A 315 -6.53 -19.92 -9.92
N ARG A 316 -7.09 -21.01 -10.47
CA ARG A 316 -8.54 -21.18 -10.64
C ARG A 316 -9.34 -21.01 -9.35
N LYS A 317 -8.78 -21.41 -8.20
CA LYS A 317 -9.44 -21.29 -6.89
C LYS A 317 -9.55 -19.85 -6.39
N TYR A 318 -8.74 -18.93 -6.93
CA TYR A 318 -8.67 -17.54 -6.48
C TYR A 318 -9.28 -16.55 -7.47
N LEU A 319 -9.93 -17.02 -8.55
CA LEU A 319 -10.53 -16.13 -9.55
C LEU A 319 -11.69 -15.28 -9.00
N TYR A 320 -12.32 -15.71 -7.90
CA TYR A 320 -13.32 -14.90 -7.17
C TYR A 320 -12.76 -13.54 -6.72
N LEU A 321 -11.44 -13.39 -6.59
CA LEU A 321 -10.81 -12.11 -6.24
C LEU A 321 -11.11 -11.04 -7.29
N ARG A 322 -11.28 -11.41 -8.57
CA ARG A 322 -11.61 -10.44 -9.63
C ARG A 322 -13.03 -9.89 -9.49
N GLU A 323 -13.95 -10.63 -8.88
CA GLU A 323 -15.32 -10.17 -8.60
C GLU A 323 -15.36 -9.25 -7.38
N GLN A 324 -14.41 -9.40 -6.45
CA GLN A 324 -14.32 -8.62 -5.22
C GLN A 324 -13.45 -7.36 -5.37
N HIS A 325 -12.52 -7.37 -6.33
CA HIS A 325 -11.53 -6.33 -6.53
C HIS A 325 -11.52 -5.86 -7.99
N PRO A 326 -11.50 -4.53 -8.23
CA PRO A 326 -11.42 -3.94 -9.57
C PRO A 326 -10.26 -4.44 -10.44
N LEU A 327 -9.13 -4.81 -9.80
CA LEU A 327 -7.92 -5.27 -10.48
C LEU A 327 -7.42 -6.59 -9.87
N LEU A 328 -7.19 -7.59 -10.72
CA LEU A 328 -6.53 -8.84 -10.37
C LEU A 328 -5.19 -8.97 -11.11
N VAL A 329 -4.10 -9.00 -10.33
CA VAL A 329 -2.73 -9.14 -10.80
C VAL A 329 -2.19 -10.52 -10.44
N GLY A 330 -1.62 -11.23 -11.41
CA GLY A 330 -0.79 -12.41 -11.15
C GLY A 330 0.67 -11.98 -10.98
N LEU A 331 1.26 -12.18 -9.80
CA LEU A 331 2.69 -12.01 -9.56
C LEU A 331 3.34 -13.40 -9.59
N THR A 332 3.99 -13.74 -10.70
CA THR A 332 4.36 -15.12 -11.01
C THR A 332 5.86 -15.32 -11.17
N HIS A 333 6.33 -16.54 -10.85
CA HIS A 333 7.66 -17.03 -11.20
C HIS A 333 7.53 -18.33 -12.00
N LEU A 334 6.69 -18.34 -13.04
CA LEU A 334 6.35 -19.55 -13.81
C LEU A 334 7.09 -19.65 -15.14
N GLY A 335 7.68 -18.55 -15.62
CA GLY A 335 8.25 -18.45 -16.96
C GLY A 335 7.23 -17.99 -17.99
N PHE A 336 7.71 -17.24 -18.98
CA PHE A 336 6.88 -16.55 -19.98
C PHE A 336 5.90 -17.51 -20.67
N ARG A 337 6.35 -18.70 -21.06
CA ARG A 337 5.49 -19.70 -21.71
C ARG A 337 4.30 -20.12 -20.83
N THR A 338 4.55 -20.34 -19.54
CA THR A 338 3.50 -20.77 -18.61
C THR A 338 2.59 -19.60 -18.23
N ASP A 339 3.12 -18.38 -18.15
CA ASP A 339 2.30 -17.17 -18.00
C ASP A 339 1.34 -16.97 -19.19
N ASN A 340 1.81 -17.22 -20.42
CA ASN A 340 0.96 -17.22 -21.62
C ASN A 340 -0.14 -18.29 -21.51
N GLN A 341 0.22 -19.52 -21.13
CA GLN A 341 -0.74 -20.60 -20.94
C GLN A 341 -1.78 -20.26 -19.85
N LEU A 342 -1.35 -19.64 -18.74
CA LEU A 342 -2.23 -19.20 -17.66
C LEU A 342 -3.24 -18.16 -18.18
N ALA A 343 -2.78 -17.15 -18.93
CA ALA A 343 -3.61 -16.14 -19.55
C ALA A 343 -4.61 -16.74 -20.56
N GLU A 344 -4.15 -17.63 -21.44
CA GLU A 344 -5.01 -18.33 -22.41
C GLU A 344 -6.08 -19.18 -21.73
N THR A 345 -5.70 -19.89 -20.67
CA THR A 345 -6.59 -20.87 -20.01
C THR A 345 -7.63 -20.19 -19.12
N LEU A 346 -7.26 -19.14 -18.39
CA LEU A 346 -8.13 -18.53 -17.38
C LEU A 346 -8.71 -17.18 -17.79
N GLY A 347 -7.98 -16.36 -18.56
CA GLY A 347 -8.45 -15.07 -19.11
C GLY A 347 -8.94 -14.02 -18.10
N THR A 348 -8.84 -14.28 -16.79
CA THR A 348 -9.49 -13.48 -15.74
C THR A 348 -8.55 -12.44 -15.11
N PHE A 349 -7.24 -12.63 -15.23
CA PHE A 349 -6.27 -11.64 -14.76
C PHE A 349 -6.31 -10.39 -15.63
N ASP A 350 -6.16 -9.22 -15.03
CA ASP A 350 -5.97 -8.00 -15.81
C ASP A 350 -4.52 -7.89 -16.28
N VAL A 351 -3.57 -8.26 -15.40
CA VAL A 351 -2.13 -8.21 -15.61
C VAL A 351 -1.46 -9.45 -15.02
N ILE A 352 -0.44 -10.00 -15.70
CA ILE A 352 0.52 -10.95 -15.17
C ILE A 352 1.92 -10.32 -15.23
N ILE A 353 2.58 -10.26 -14.07
CA ILE A 353 3.98 -9.84 -13.92
C ILE A 353 4.78 -11.08 -13.56
N GLY A 354 5.64 -11.53 -14.47
CA GLY A 354 6.34 -12.81 -14.37
C GLY A 354 7.86 -12.73 -14.31
N GLY A 355 8.50 -13.85 -13.98
CA GLY A 355 9.96 -14.08 -14.03
C GLY A 355 10.34 -15.46 -14.56
N HIS A 356 11.44 -16.03 -14.06
CA HIS A 356 11.98 -17.38 -14.30
C HIS A 356 12.66 -17.58 -15.66
N SER A 357 12.01 -17.19 -16.76
CA SER A 357 12.55 -17.42 -18.11
C SER A 357 13.63 -16.43 -18.56
N HIS A 358 13.89 -15.40 -17.74
CA HIS A 358 14.79 -14.27 -18.05
C HIS A 358 14.38 -13.48 -19.31
N THR A 359 13.16 -13.69 -19.80
CA THR A 359 12.61 -13.06 -21.00
C THR A 359 12.39 -11.57 -20.73
N MET A 360 12.89 -10.71 -21.61
CA MET A 360 12.43 -9.32 -21.66
C MET A 360 11.17 -9.23 -22.51
N VAL A 361 10.07 -8.77 -21.93
CA VAL A 361 8.82 -8.50 -22.67
C VAL A 361 8.64 -6.99 -22.75
N ASN A 362 9.16 -6.38 -23.82
CA ASN A 362 9.15 -4.93 -24.02
C ASN A 362 8.79 -4.56 -25.48
N PRO A 363 7.61 -3.94 -25.74
CA PRO A 363 6.55 -3.66 -24.77
C PRO A 363 5.92 -4.96 -24.22
N ALA A 364 5.19 -4.83 -23.11
CA ALA A 364 4.35 -5.91 -22.58
C ALA A 364 3.36 -6.39 -23.65
N VAL A 365 3.00 -7.67 -23.63
CA VAL A 365 2.14 -8.29 -24.66
C VAL A 365 0.78 -8.67 -24.08
N THR A 366 -0.28 -8.61 -24.89
CA THR A 366 -1.63 -9.01 -24.46
C THR A 366 -1.98 -10.38 -25.00
N VAL A 367 -2.44 -11.27 -24.11
CA VAL A 367 -2.88 -12.63 -24.44
C VAL A 367 -4.24 -12.86 -23.80
N ASN A 368 -5.26 -13.15 -24.62
CA ASN A 368 -6.64 -13.34 -24.16
C ASN A 368 -7.14 -12.19 -23.24
N GLY A 369 -6.82 -10.94 -23.60
CA GLY A 369 -7.17 -9.77 -22.81
C GLY A 369 -6.29 -9.51 -21.58
N VAL A 370 -5.38 -10.41 -21.20
CA VAL A 370 -4.45 -10.26 -20.07
C VAL A 370 -3.14 -9.62 -20.54
N LEU A 371 -2.67 -8.55 -19.87
CA LEU A 371 -1.36 -7.97 -20.16
C LEU A 371 -0.26 -8.78 -19.46
N ILE A 372 0.76 -9.22 -20.18
CA ILE A 372 1.89 -10.00 -19.64
C ILE A 372 3.17 -9.16 -19.73
N ALA A 373 3.84 -8.99 -18.59
CA ALA A 373 5.11 -8.28 -18.48
C ALA A 373 6.15 -9.13 -17.73
N GLN A 374 7.39 -9.13 -18.22
CA GLN A 374 8.55 -9.68 -17.50
C GLN A 374 9.74 -8.75 -17.72
N ALA A 375 10.51 -8.50 -16.66
CA ALA A 375 11.81 -7.85 -16.80
C ALA A 375 12.83 -8.96 -17.16
N ALA A 376 13.84 -8.64 -17.96
CA ALA A 376 14.89 -9.62 -18.24
C ALA A 376 15.54 -10.14 -16.94
N GLY A 377 16.16 -11.31 -17.01
CA GLY A 377 16.98 -11.81 -15.92
C GLY A 377 18.41 -11.29 -15.98
N THR A 378 19.13 -11.48 -14.88
CA THR A 378 20.54 -11.13 -14.84
C THR A 378 21.35 -12.29 -15.42
N GLY A 379 22.10 -12.03 -16.49
CA GLY A 379 22.77 -13.07 -17.28
C GLY A 379 23.75 -13.96 -16.48
N SER A 380 24.32 -14.98 -17.13
CA SER A 380 25.24 -15.95 -16.51
C SER A 380 26.57 -15.34 -16.04
N GLY A 381 27.04 -15.69 -14.83
CA GLY A 381 28.29 -15.18 -14.20
C GLY A 381 28.11 -14.44 -12.85
N SER A 382 29.15 -13.78 -12.35
CA SER A 382 29.16 -13.16 -11.00
C SER A 382 28.17 -11.99 -10.85
N PRO A 383 27.30 -11.96 -9.82
CA PRO A 383 26.27 -10.93 -9.63
C PRO A 383 26.81 -9.51 -9.52
N ALA A 384 28.05 -9.37 -9.03
CA ALA A 384 28.71 -8.09 -8.78
C ALA A 384 29.46 -7.52 -9.99
N HIS A 385 29.36 -8.13 -11.18
CA HIS A 385 30.08 -7.63 -12.35
C HIS A 385 29.46 -6.30 -12.83
N PRO A 386 30.18 -5.16 -12.82
CA PRO A 386 29.60 -3.83 -12.97
C PRO A 386 28.92 -3.58 -14.32
N ASP A 387 29.29 -4.33 -15.36
CA ASP A 387 28.68 -4.23 -16.70
C ASP A 387 27.32 -4.91 -16.82
N ARG A 388 26.86 -5.62 -15.77
CA ARG A 388 25.59 -6.33 -15.82
C ARG A 388 24.42 -5.37 -15.75
N PRO A 389 23.52 -5.43 -16.73
CA PRO A 389 22.36 -4.57 -16.73
C PRO A 389 21.47 -4.84 -15.51
N LYS A 390 20.76 -3.79 -15.11
CA LYS A 390 19.61 -3.86 -14.21
C LYS A 390 18.38 -3.47 -15.01
N TYR A 391 17.26 -4.13 -14.72
CA TYR A 391 15.99 -3.86 -15.40
C TYR A 391 14.94 -3.41 -14.39
N LEU A 392 14.03 -2.56 -14.84
CA LEU A 392 12.85 -2.14 -14.11
C LEU A 392 11.68 -2.08 -15.09
N GLY A 393 10.75 -3.03 -14.97
CA GLY A 393 9.48 -3.00 -15.67
C GLY A 393 8.55 -1.95 -15.08
N LYS A 394 7.75 -1.33 -15.93
CA LYS A 394 6.64 -0.44 -15.56
C LYS A 394 5.40 -0.88 -16.30
N VAL A 395 4.41 -1.40 -15.57
CA VAL A 395 3.06 -1.59 -16.06
C VAL A 395 2.20 -0.43 -15.61
N THR A 396 1.41 0.13 -16.52
CA THR A 396 0.43 1.18 -16.23
C THR A 396 -0.96 0.64 -16.55
N VAL A 397 -1.87 0.75 -15.58
CA VAL A 397 -3.27 0.39 -15.72
C VAL A 397 -4.13 1.61 -15.45
N VAL A 398 -5.00 1.95 -16.39
CA VAL A 398 -5.98 3.02 -16.23
C VAL A 398 -7.34 2.40 -16.01
N LEU A 399 -8.02 2.86 -14.96
CA LEU A 399 -9.39 2.50 -14.65
C LEU A 399 -10.30 3.72 -14.78
N GLU A 400 -11.49 3.51 -15.33
CA GLU A 400 -12.61 4.45 -15.30
C GLU A 400 -13.75 3.79 -14.53
N ASN A 401 -14.18 4.44 -13.44
CA ASN A 401 -15.21 3.88 -12.55
C ASN A 401 -14.92 2.42 -12.15
N ASP A 402 -13.71 2.19 -11.63
CA ASP A 402 -13.21 0.87 -11.21
C ASP A 402 -13.16 -0.18 -12.35
N GLN A 403 -13.35 0.20 -13.62
CA GLN A 403 -13.21 -0.68 -14.78
C GLN A 403 -11.92 -0.41 -15.53
N VAL A 404 -11.14 -1.44 -15.79
CA VAL A 404 -9.90 -1.31 -16.58
C VAL A 404 -10.23 -0.93 -18.02
N VAL A 405 -9.72 0.21 -18.47
CA VAL A 405 -9.91 0.74 -19.85
C VAL A 405 -8.62 0.74 -20.66
N GLU A 406 -7.47 0.84 -20.01
CA GLU A 406 -6.16 0.85 -20.68
C GLU A 406 -5.12 0.09 -19.87
N LYS A 407 -4.25 -0.65 -20.57
CA LYS A 407 -3.11 -1.37 -20.00
C LYS A 407 -1.92 -1.25 -20.94
N SER A 408 -0.77 -0.89 -20.40
CA SER A 408 0.49 -0.85 -21.15
C SER A 408 1.67 -1.25 -20.27
N GLY A 409 2.77 -1.70 -20.88
CA GLY A 409 3.97 -2.05 -20.14
C GLY A 409 5.24 -1.84 -20.95
N GLN A 410 6.30 -1.43 -20.26
CA GLN A 410 7.64 -1.21 -20.83
C GLN A 410 8.72 -1.60 -19.84
N VAL A 411 9.96 -1.76 -20.31
CA VAL A 411 11.13 -2.06 -19.47
C VAL A 411 12.18 -0.97 -19.60
N PHE A 412 12.59 -0.40 -18.47
CA PHE A 412 13.79 0.44 -18.36
C PHE A 412 15.02 -0.44 -18.17
N THR A 413 16.11 -0.09 -18.86
CA THR A 413 17.40 -0.78 -18.75
C THR A 413 18.46 0.18 -18.23
N PHE A 414 19.21 -0.25 -17.23
CA PHE A 414 20.33 0.48 -16.66
C PHE A 414 21.61 -0.30 -16.96
N THR A 415 22.58 0.34 -17.60
CA THR A 415 23.89 -0.23 -17.97
C THR A 415 25.01 0.71 -17.56
N ALA A 416 26.24 0.19 -17.48
CA ALA A 416 27.42 1.05 -17.38
C ALA A 416 27.52 1.95 -18.62
N PRO A 417 28.13 3.16 -18.51
CA PRO A 417 28.45 3.96 -19.68
C PRO A 417 29.35 3.16 -20.62
N VAL A 418 29.04 3.13 -21.92
CA VAL A 418 29.94 2.57 -22.92
C VAL A 418 31.24 3.38 -22.86
N GLN A 419 32.34 2.77 -22.43
CA GLN A 419 33.65 3.38 -22.66
C GLN A 419 33.85 3.41 -24.17
N THR A 420 33.65 4.57 -24.79
CA THR A 420 34.12 4.80 -26.15
C THR A 420 35.62 4.59 -26.12
N ALA A 421 36.09 3.47 -26.66
CA ALA A 421 37.50 3.24 -26.87
C ALA A 421 38.04 4.46 -27.61
N GLY A 422 38.94 5.20 -26.98
CA GLY A 422 39.59 6.33 -27.61
C GLY A 422 40.23 5.83 -28.90
N GLU A 423 39.86 6.45 -30.01
CA GLU A 423 40.65 6.41 -31.24
C GLU A 423 42.03 6.97 -30.87
N GLY A 424 42.98 6.05 -30.69
CA GLY A 424 44.39 6.34 -30.45
C GLY A 424 45.20 6.19 -31.72
#